data_AF-A0A353HYK0-F1
#
_entry.id   AF-A0A353HYK0-F1
#
_cell.length_a   1.000
_cell.length_b   1.000
_cell.length_c   1.000
_cell.angle_alpha   90.00
_cell.angle_beta   90.00
_cell.angle_gamma   90.00
#
_symmetry.space_group_name_H-M   'P 1'
#
loop_
_entity.id
_entity.type
_entity.pdbx_description
1 polymer ?
#
loop_
_entity_poly.entity_id
_entity_poly.type
_entity_poly.pdbx_seq_one_letter_code
_entity_poly.pdbx_strand_id
1 'polypeptide(L)'
;MRHLLALPFVCIALIACATPPAPQAPSAPLALTLEPGASAAVVGGVTLRFDEIEDSRCPAGVQCIWAGKLSGRFSLLRKSAVLDTFTLMPGDEGHTAASLAGARLRLDAPPPPPPAPPPPPPPPPPPA
;
A
#
# COMPACT_ATOMS: atom_id res chain seq x y z
N MET A 1 41.58 -44.36 51.57
CA MET A 1 40.15 -44.51 51.92
C MET A 1 39.37 -43.71 50.88
N ARG A 2 39.07 -44.20 49.68
CA ARG A 2 38.12 -45.25 49.29
C ARG A 2 36.79 -45.11 50.04
N HIS A 3 35.83 -44.40 49.43
CA HIS A 3 34.37 -44.65 49.39
C HIS A 3 33.79 -43.60 48.40
N LEU A 4 33.58 -43.95 47.12
CA LEU A 4 32.33 -44.46 46.55
C LEU A 4 31.11 -43.58 46.90
N LEU A 5 30.70 -42.73 45.95
CA LEU A 5 29.31 -42.30 45.78
C LEU A 5 29.09 -41.93 44.32
N ALA A 6 28.65 -42.94 43.57
CA ALA A 6 28.06 -42.79 42.26
C ALA A 6 26.69 -42.14 42.41
N LEU A 7 26.47 -41.00 41.74
CA LEU A 7 25.15 -40.44 41.52
C LEU A 7 25.01 -40.23 40.00
N PRO A 8 24.19 -41.03 39.29
CA PRO A 8 23.94 -40.78 37.89
C PRO A 8 23.01 -39.57 37.80
N PHE A 9 23.55 -38.44 37.37
CA PHE A 9 22.79 -37.24 37.07
C PHE A 9 22.03 -37.48 35.76
N VAL A 10 20.87 -38.14 35.86
CA VAL A 10 19.95 -38.35 34.75
C VAL A 10 19.25 -37.03 34.46
N CYS A 11 19.83 -36.22 33.59
CA CYS A 11 19.17 -35.07 32.98
C CYS A 11 18.14 -35.58 31.96
N ILE A 12 16.86 -35.59 32.35
CA ILE A 12 15.74 -35.82 31.45
C ILE A 12 15.61 -34.58 30.54
N ALA A 13 16.08 -34.69 29.30
CA ALA A 13 15.87 -33.68 28.27
C ALA A 13 14.44 -33.79 27.73
N LEU A 14 13.54 -32.93 28.20
CA LEU A 14 12.22 -32.73 27.59
C LEU A 14 12.41 -31.95 26.28
N ILE A 15 12.59 -32.67 25.17
CA ILE A 15 12.54 -32.09 23.82
C ILE A 15 11.07 -31.88 23.48
N ALA A 16 10.56 -30.69 23.76
CA ALA A 16 9.25 -30.26 23.26
C ALA A 16 9.38 -29.96 21.76
N CYS A 17 8.85 -30.83 20.91
CA CYS A 17 8.67 -30.55 19.50
C CYS A 17 7.63 -29.43 19.36
N ALA A 18 8.09 -28.19 19.25
CA ALA A 18 7.24 -27.08 18.82
C ALA A 18 6.85 -27.33 17.36
N THR A 19 5.61 -27.75 17.12
CA THR A 19 5.06 -27.86 15.77
C THR A 19 5.02 -26.45 15.16
N PRO A 20 5.73 -26.20 14.04
CA PRO A 20 5.64 -24.91 13.38
C PRO A 20 4.20 -24.71 12.87
N PRO A 21 3.63 -23.50 13.02
CA PRO A 21 2.32 -23.21 12.47
C PRO A 21 2.31 -23.50 10.96
N ALA A 22 1.27 -24.19 10.50
CA ALA A 22 1.10 -24.53 9.10
C ALA A 22 1.08 -23.25 8.24
N PRO A 23 1.70 -23.26 7.04
CA PRO A 23 1.62 -22.13 6.12
C PRO A 23 0.16 -21.82 5.80
N GLN A 24 -0.32 -20.66 6.25
CA GLN A 24 -1.64 -20.18 5.86
C GLN A 24 -1.57 -19.83 4.38
N ALA A 25 -2.47 -20.41 3.57
CA ALA A 25 -2.59 -20.05 2.17
C ALA A 25 -2.79 -18.53 2.05
N PRO A 26 -2.14 -17.85 1.09
CA PRO A 26 -2.30 -16.42 0.92
C PRO A 26 -3.77 -16.09 0.67
N SER A 27 -4.38 -15.32 1.57
CA SER A 27 -5.68 -14.73 1.35
C SER A 27 -5.64 -13.90 0.07
N ALA A 28 -6.66 -14.01 -0.78
CA ALA A 28 -6.76 -13.22 -2.00
C ALA A 28 -6.59 -11.71 -1.69
N PRO A 29 -5.92 -10.94 -2.58
CA PRO A 29 -5.73 -9.52 -2.36
C PRO A 29 -7.09 -8.79 -2.33
N LEU A 30 -7.25 -7.88 -1.37
CA LEU A 30 -8.42 -7.01 -1.28
C LEU A 30 -8.22 -5.81 -2.21
N ALA A 31 -9.08 -5.67 -3.22
CA ALA A 31 -9.12 -4.48 -4.07
C ALA A 31 -10.15 -3.48 -3.54
N LEU A 32 -9.77 -2.20 -3.48
CA LEU A 32 -10.63 -1.11 -3.05
C LEU A 32 -10.60 0.00 -4.09
N THR A 33 -11.77 0.55 -4.44
CA THR A 33 -11.89 1.74 -5.27
C THR A 33 -12.32 2.89 -4.38
N LEU A 34 -11.52 3.96 -4.33
CA LEU A 34 -11.77 5.15 -3.52
C LEU A 34 -11.69 6.39 -4.39
N GLU A 35 -12.61 7.32 -4.18
CA GLU A 35 -12.50 8.69 -4.67
C GLU A 35 -11.53 9.49 -3.77
N PRO A 36 -10.83 10.51 -4.29
CA PRO A 36 -10.04 11.42 -3.47
C PRO A 36 -10.87 12.02 -2.33
N GLY A 37 -10.33 11.97 -1.11
CA GLY A 37 -11.01 12.38 0.12
C GLY A 37 -11.86 11.28 0.77
N ALA A 38 -12.16 10.18 0.08
CA ALA A 38 -12.93 9.07 0.62
C ALA A 38 -12.08 8.14 1.51
N SER A 39 -12.77 7.29 2.25
CA SER A 39 -12.13 6.30 3.11
C SER A 39 -12.91 5.00 3.16
N ALA A 40 -12.22 3.89 3.44
CA ALA A 40 -12.81 2.58 3.66
C ALA A 40 -12.25 1.93 4.92
N ALA A 41 -13.12 1.22 5.64
CA ALA A 41 -12.69 0.37 6.74
C ALA A 41 -11.93 -0.83 6.18
N VAL A 42 -10.77 -1.12 6.77
CA VAL A 42 -9.95 -2.31 6.51
C VAL A 42 -9.81 -3.11 7.80
N VAL A 43 -9.11 -4.24 7.73
CA VAL A 43 -8.96 -5.17 8.85
C VAL A 43 -8.35 -4.51 10.09
N GLY A 44 -8.68 -5.03 11.28
CA GLY A 44 -8.10 -4.56 12.54
C GLY A 44 -8.61 -3.18 13.00
N GLY A 45 -9.79 -2.74 12.54
CA GLY A 45 -10.38 -1.45 12.93
C GLY A 45 -9.57 -0.25 12.45
N VAL A 46 -8.80 -0.44 11.38
CA VAL A 46 -8.06 0.61 10.68
C VAL A 46 -8.91 1.10 9.52
N THR A 47 -8.82 2.38 9.22
CA THR A 47 -9.44 3.03 8.07
C THR A 47 -8.35 3.46 7.11
N LEU A 48 -8.42 3.03 5.85
CA LEU A 48 -7.60 3.57 4.79
C LEU A 48 -8.32 4.79 4.20
N ARG A 49 -7.64 5.93 4.19
CA ARG A 49 -8.12 7.16 3.55
C ARG A 49 -7.27 7.47 2.32
N PHE A 50 -7.93 7.83 1.24
CA PHE A 50 -7.29 8.42 0.07
C PHE A 50 -7.32 9.94 0.24
N ASP A 51 -6.16 10.55 0.46
CA ASP A 51 -6.09 11.97 0.81
C ASP A 51 -6.09 12.85 -0.44
N GLU A 52 -5.26 12.50 -1.42
CA GLU A 52 -4.97 13.37 -2.57
C GLU A 52 -4.38 12.57 -3.73
N ILE A 53 -4.60 13.04 -4.96
CA ILE A 53 -4.04 12.48 -6.18
C ILE A 53 -3.27 13.56 -6.95
N GLU A 54 -2.06 13.21 -7.40
CA GLU A 54 -1.29 14.01 -8.34
C GLU A 54 -1.15 13.22 -9.65
N ASP A 55 -1.88 13.65 -10.67
CA ASP A 55 -1.85 13.05 -12.00
C ASP A 55 -1.33 14.07 -13.03
N SER A 56 -0.05 13.91 -13.37
CA SER A 56 0.63 14.68 -14.42
C SER A 56 0.93 13.83 -15.65
N ARG A 57 0.32 12.64 -15.75
CA ARG A 57 0.61 11.69 -16.83
C ARG A 57 0.40 12.32 -18.19
N CYS A 58 1.29 11.97 -19.12
CA CYS A 58 1.14 12.39 -20.50
C CYS A 58 -0.16 11.81 -21.09
N PRO A 59 -1.04 12.63 -21.69
CA PRO A 59 -2.27 12.13 -22.27
C PRO A 59 -2.02 11.08 -23.35
N ALA A 60 -2.96 10.16 -23.51
CA ALA A 60 -2.83 9.08 -24.48
C ALA A 60 -2.65 9.64 -25.91
N GLY A 61 -1.59 9.21 -26.60
CA GLY A 61 -1.28 9.62 -27.97
C GLY A 61 -0.59 10.99 -28.10
N VAL A 62 -0.21 11.64 -26.99
CA VAL A 62 0.53 12.90 -26.99
C VAL A 62 2.02 12.65 -26.75
N GLN A 63 2.89 13.39 -27.45
CA GLN A 63 4.32 13.41 -27.16
C GLN A 63 4.62 14.51 -26.14
N CYS A 64 4.75 14.13 -24.87
CA CYS A 64 5.22 15.05 -23.84
C CYS A 64 6.75 15.18 -23.88
N ILE A 65 7.24 16.36 -23.48
CA ILE A 65 8.69 16.62 -23.31
C ILE A 65 9.24 15.80 -22.12
N TRP A 66 8.41 15.61 -21.09
CA TRP A 66 8.74 14.87 -19.88
C TRP A 66 7.76 13.72 -19.66
N ALA A 67 8.24 12.59 -19.13
CA ALA A 67 7.39 11.50 -18.70
C ALA A 67 6.67 11.92 -17.42
N GLY A 68 5.41 12.35 -17.55
CA GLY A 68 4.55 12.66 -16.41
C GLY A 68 4.39 11.48 -15.45
N LYS A 69 3.85 11.73 -14.25
CA LYS A 69 3.68 10.71 -13.19
C LYS A 69 2.25 10.69 -12.64
N LEU A 70 1.86 9.55 -12.08
CA LEU A 70 0.67 9.43 -11.22
C LEU A 70 1.13 9.01 -9.83
N SER A 71 0.70 9.74 -8.81
CA SER A 71 0.90 9.36 -7.41
C SER A 71 -0.34 9.67 -6.57
N GLY A 72 -0.57 8.87 -5.53
CA GLY A 72 -1.65 9.10 -4.57
C GLY A 72 -1.11 9.13 -3.16
N ARG A 73 -1.59 10.06 -2.33
CA ARG A 73 -1.28 10.15 -0.91
C ARG A 73 -2.39 9.49 -0.08
N PHE A 74 -1.98 8.68 0.88
CA PHE A 74 -2.88 7.89 1.71
C PHE A 74 -2.53 8.00 3.18
N SER A 75 -3.54 7.83 4.02
CA SER A 75 -3.40 7.78 5.47
C SER A 75 -4.11 6.57 6.03
N LEU A 76 -3.47 5.89 7.00
CA LEU A 76 -4.11 4.86 7.82
C LEU A 76 -4.54 5.47 9.14
N LEU A 77 -5.79 5.30 9.52
CA LEU A 77 -6.36 5.88 10.74
C LEU A 77 -6.94 4.81 11.65
N ARG A 78 -6.93 5.06 12.96
CA ARG A 78 -7.70 4.28 13.95
C ARG A 78 -8.33 5.24 14.95
N LYS A 79 -9.66 5.18 15.08
CA LYS A 79 -10.43 6.12 15.93
C LYS A 79 -10.00 7.58 15.70
N SER A 80 -9.86 7.96 14.43
CA SER A 80 -9.41 9.29 13.96
C SER A 80 -7.95 9.67 14.22
N ALA A 81 -7.15 8.85 14.93
CA ALA A 81 -5.71 9.05 15.03
C ALA A 81 -5.02 8.54 13.75
N VAL A 82 -4.14 9.35 13.16
CA VAL A 82 -3.29 8.94 12.03
C VAL A 82 -2.20 8.00 12.55
N LEU A 83 -2.15 6.80 11.98
CA LEU A 83 -1.16 5.77 12.30
C LEU A 83 0.04 5.83 11.34
N ASP A 84 -0.23 6.16 10.08
CA ASP A 84 0.76 6.15 9.01
C ASP A 84 0.28 7.04 7.85
N THR A 85 1.21 7.65 7.12
CA THR A 85 0.95 8.44 5.91
C THR A 85 2.02 8.10 4.88
N PHE A 86 1.60 7.78 3.65
CA PHE A 86 2.50 7.34 2.60
C PHE A 86 1.98 7.71 1.22
N THR A 87 2.87 7.68 0.24
CA THR A 87 2.56 7.91 -1.18
C THR A 87 2.75 6.60 -1.94
N LEU A 88 1.82 6.29 -2.83
CA LEU A 88 1.92 5.16 -3.75
C LEU A 88 1.98 5.67 -5.19
N MET A 89 2.85 5.09 -6.01
CA MET A 89 2.80 5.23 -7.45
C MET A 89 2.42 3.88 -8.09
N PRO A 90 1.71 3.89 -9.22
CA PRO A 90 1.36 2.66 -9.91
C PRO A 90 2.59 1.92 -10.41
N GLY A 91 2.61 0.61 -10.22
CA GLY A 91 3.74 -0.24 -10.61
C GLY A 91 4.86 -0.33 -9.57
N ASP A 92 4.86 0.51 -8.53
CA ASP A 92 5.81 0.39 -7.43
C ASP A 92 5.60 -0.92 -6.64
N GLU A 93 6.63 -1.26 -5.86
CA GLU A 93 6.60 -2.33 -4.86
C GLU A 93 5.48 -2.13 -3.83
N GLY A 94 5.02 -0.89 -3.63
CA GLY A 94 3.98 -0.53 -2.67
C GLY A 94 4.50 -0.24 -1.26
N HIS A 95 3.58 -0.01 -0.34
CA HIS A 95 3.88 0.33 1.06
C HIS A 95 3.53 -0.83 1.99
N THR A 96 4.40 -1.16 2.94
CA THR A 96 4.15 -2.23 3.92
C THR A 96 3.71 -1.62 5.25
N ALA A 97 2.47 -1.87 5.65
CA ALA A 97 1.87 -1.26 6.83
C ALA A 97 1.89 -2.20 8.04
N ALA A 98 2.65 -1.84 9.07
CA ALA A 98 2.67 -2.58 10.34
C ALA A 98 1.29 -2.59 11.03
N SER A 99 0.53 -1.50 10.90
CA SER A 99 -0.84 -1.36 11.41
C SER A 99 -1.85 -2.32 10.76
N LEU A 100 -1.47 -2.94 9.63
CA LEU A 100 -2.24 -3.95 8.91
C LEU A 100 -1.54 -5.31 8.92
N ALA A 101 -0.86 -5.66 10.03
CA ALA A 101 -0.14 -6.92 10.20
C ALA A 101 0.91 -7.19 9.10
N GLY A 102 1.54 -6.13 8.58
CA GLY A 102 2.54 -6.24 7.51
C GLY A 102 1.95 -6.41 6.11
N ALA A 103 0.65 -6.16 5.93
CA ALA A 103 0.06 -6.14 4.60
C ALA A 103 0.70 -5.06 3.72
N ARG A 104 0.77 -5.35 2.41
CA ARG A 104 1.34 -4.47 1.41
C ARG A 104 0.23 -3.80 0.61
N LEU A 105 0.25 -2.47 0.54
CA LEU A 105 -0.68 -1.64 -0.21
C LEU A 105 -0.03 -1.23 -1.53
N ARG A 106 -0.77 -1.35 -2.63
CA ARG A 106 -0.35 -0.93 -3.96
C ARG A 106 -1.45 -0.09 -4.59
N LEU A 107 -1.04 0.82 -5.46
CA LEU A 107 -1.96 1.62 -6.25
C LEU A 107 -2.07 0.98 -7.64
N ASP A 108 -3.27 0.52 -7.98
CA ASP A 108 -3.60 0.15 -9.34
C ASP A 108 -4.04 1.42 -10.08
N ALA A 109 -3.47 1.67 -11.26
CA ALA A 109 -3.82 2.84 -12.07
C ALA A 109 -4.75 2.49 -13.23
N PRO A 110 -5.78 3.32 -13.49
CA PRO A 110 -6.45 3.31 -14.77
C PRO A 110 -5.51 3.81 -15.88
N PRO A 111 -5.87 3.66 -17.16
CA PRO A 111 -5.11 4.23 -18.28
C PRO A 111 -4.85 5.75 -18.15
N PRO A 112 -3.85 6.30 -18.86
CA PRO A 112 -3.61 7.74 -18.92
C PRO A 112 -4.84 8.52 -19.38
N PRO A 113 -4.99 9.79 -18.97
CA PRO A 113 -6.13 10.61 -19.39
C PRO A 113 -6.16 10.81 -20.90
N PRO A 114 -7.34 11.04 -21.50
CA PRO A 114 -7.44 11.41 -22.90
C PRO A 114 -6.86 12.81 -23.15
N PRO A 115 -6.46 13.13 -24.40
CA PRO A 115 -6.05 14.49 -24.77
C PRO A 115 -7.13 15.53 -24.46
N ALA A 116 -6.70 16.72 -24.06
CA ALA A 116 -7.61 17.85 -23.91
C ALA A 116 -8.24 18.23 -25.26
N PRO A 117 -9.49 18.73 -25.27
CA PRO A 117 -10.10 19.25 -26.49
C PRO A 117 -9.30 20.45 -27.03
N PRO A 118 -9.34 20.71 -28.35
CA PRO A 118 -8.66 21.87 -28.92
C PRO A 118 -9.21 23.17 -28.30
N PRO A 119 -8.37 24.22 -28.15
CA PRO A 119 -8.83 25.50 -27.64
C PRO A 119 -9.89 26.11 -28.57
N PRO A 120 -10.81 26.94 -28.04
CA PRO A 120 -11.76 27.65 -28.87
C PRO A 120 -11.03 28.57 -29.87
N PRO A 121 -11.64 28.87 -31.04
CA PRO A 121 -11.04 29.79 -32.00
C PRO A 121 -10.80 31.16 -31.36
N PRO A 122 -9.75 31.88 -31.77
CA PRO A 122 -9.50 33.22 -31.27
C PRO A 122 -10.70 34.13 -31.59
N PRO A 123 -11.00 35.12 -30.74
CA PRO A 123 -12.03 36.11 -31.05
C PRO A 123 -11.68 36.86 -32.35
N PRO A 124 -12.68 37.31 -33.11
CA PRO A 124 -12.44 38.10 -34.32
C PRO A 124 -11.68 39.40 -33.96
N PRO A 125 -10.86 39.92 -34.89
CA PRO A 125 -10.18 41.20 -34.68
C PRO A 125 -11.20 42.34 -34.51
N PRO A 126 -10.86 43.40 -33.76
CA PRO A 126 -11.72 44.58 -33.64
C PRO A 126 -11.93 45.25 -35.01
N PRO A 127 -13.07 45.91 -35.24
CA PRO A 127 -13.30 46.71 -36.45
C PRO A 127 -12.30 47.87 -36.55
N ALA A 128 -11.92 48.22 -37.78
CA ALA A 128 -11.02 49.32 -38.11
C ALA A 128 -11.67 50.70 -37.96
#